data_AF-A0A5S4T567-F1
#
_entry.id   AF-A0A5S4T567-F1
#
_cell.length_a   1.000
_cell.length_b   1.000
_cell.length_c   1.000
_cell.angle_alpha   90.00
_cell.angle_beta   90.00
_cell.angle_gamma   90.00
#
_symmetry.space_group_name_H-M   'P 1'
#
loop_
_entity.id
_entity.type
_entity.pdbx_description
1 polymer ?
#
loop_
_entity_poly.entity_id
_entity_poly.type
_entity_poly.pdbx_seq_one_letter_code
_entity_poly.pdbx_strand_id
1 'polypeptide(L)'
;YVKDIKVSQARAMGQDQSHLKFKVSQGKTSFDVLAFGQGSQLQDFQQATGLELAVTLSVNHWNGNTSLQLMLVDARVEGVQLLDLRSKTAKLPEGIPTIEEDPNATVIVIKELPESFKDWRHQFADRTFDAIYFKNQIKHPYYLTG
;
A
#
# COMPACT_ATOMS: atom_id res chain seq x y z
N TYR A 1 7.25 13.51 13.49
CA TYR A 1 6.82 12.65 12.36
C TYR A 1 7.82 12.81 11.22
N VAL A 2 7.92 11.85 10.32
CA VAL A 2 8.85 11.81 9.18
C VAL A 2 8.03 11.82 7.89
N LYS A 3 8.47 12.60 6.91
CA LYS A 3 7.81 12.77 5.60
C LYS A 3 8.84 12.77 4.47
N ASP A 4 8.39 12.87 3.22
CA ASP A 4 9.26 12.85 2.04
C ASP A 4 10.14 11.59 1.99
N ILE A 5 9.55 10.46 2.39
CA ILE A 5 10.22 9.16 2.47
C ILE A 5 9.84 8.26 1.31
N LYS A 6 10.73 7.30 1.02
CA LYS A 6 10.44 6.20 0.09
C LYS A 6 10.60 4.87 0.79
N VAL A 7 9.60 4.00 0.64
CA VAL A 7 9.72 2.60 1.07
C VAL A 7 10.51 1.86 0.00
N SER A 8 11.66 1.30 0.37
CA SER A 8 12.52 0.54 -0.56
C SER A 8 12.38 -0.97 -0.39
N GLN A 9 12.01 -1.41 0.81
CA GLN A 9 11.82 -2.82 1.15
C GLN A 9 10.77 -2.90 2.24
N ALA A 10 9.87 -3.87 2.16
CA ALA A 10 8.93 -4.17 3.23
C ALA A 10 8.62 -5.67 3.24
N ARG A 11 8.47 -6.23 4.44
CA ARG A 11 8.14 -7.63 4.66
C ARG A 11 7.35 -7.81 5.95
N ALA A 12 6.44 -8.77 5.94
CA ALA A 12 5.84 -9.27 7.16
C ALA A 12 6.83 -10.23 7.88
N MET A 13 6.79 -10.26 9.21
CA MET A 13 7.66 -11.05 10.07
C MET A 13 6.97 -11.45 11.37
N GLY A 14 7.61 -12.32 12.15
CA GLY A 14 6.98 -13.02 13.28
C GLY A 14 6.53 -14.42 12.87
N GLN A 15 6.20 -15.26 13.86
CA GLN A 15 5.79 -16.65 13.62
C GLN A 15 4.54 -16.75 12.74
N ASP A 16 3.63 -15.79 12.89
CA ASP A 16 2.35 -15.67 12.21
C ASP A 16 2.33 -14.55 11.15
N GLN A 17 3.49 -13.96 10.83
CA GLN A 17 3.60 -12.80 9.96
C GLN A 17 2.81 -11.57 10.44
N SER A 18 2.52 -11.46 11.74
CA SER A 18 1.71 -10.36 12.30
C SER A 18 2.41 -9.01 12.36
N HIS A 19 3.73 -8.94 12.17
CA HIS A 19 4.48 -7.69 12.30
C HIS A 19 5.02 -7.23 10.96
N LEU A 20 5.08 -5.91 10.74
CA LEU A 20 5.64 -5.33 9.53
C LEU A 20 7.02 -4.75 9.83
N LYS A 21 8.01 -5.13 9.02
CA LYS A 21 9.32 -4.48 8.98
C LYS A 21 9.57 -3.93 7.59
N PHE A 22 9.92 -2.66 7.52
CA PHE A 22 10.20 -2.00 6.26
C PHE A 22 11.36 -1.02 6.38
N LYS A 23 11.96 -0.68 5.24
CA LYS A 23 13.05 0.27 5.14
C LYS A 23 12.58 1.52 4.43
N VAL A 24 12.74 2.64 5.10
CA VAL A 24 12.44 3.97 4.56
C VAL A 24 13.73 4.71 4.26
N SER A 25 13.77 5.42 3.15
CA SER A 25 14.85 6.36 2.84
C SER A 25 14.33 7.80 2.84
N GLN A 26 15.12 8.71 3.41
CA GLN A 26 14.92 10.16 3.36
C GLN A 26 16.23 10.79 2.88
N GLY A 27 16.25 11.31 1.66
CA GLY A 27 17.49 11.76 1.02
C GLY A 27 18.51 10.62 0.87
N LYS A 28 19.69 10.77 1.50
CA LYS A 28 20.78 9.77 1.46
C LYS A 28 20.75 8.78 2.64
N THR A 29 19.88 9.00 3.62
CA THR A 29 19.82 8.19 4.84
C THR A 29 18.69 7.17 4.73
N SER A 30 18.88 5.98 5.31
CA SER A 30 17.86 4.95 5.38
C SER A 30 17.76 4.38 6.79
N PHE A 31 16.53 4.06 7.21
CA PHE A 31 16.24 3.50 8.52
C PHE A 31 15.33 2.27 8.38
N ASP A 32 15.57 1.28 9.23
CA ASP A 32 14.60 0.22 9.45
C ASP A 32 13.48 0.74 10.35
N VAL A 33 12.24 0.43 9.98
CA VAL A 33 11.02 0.72 10.72
C VAL A 33 10.35 -0.59 11.12
N LEU A 34 9.99 -0.71 12.39
CA LEU A 34 9.25 -1.84 12.95
C LEU A 34 7.84 -1.39 13.35
N ALA A 35 6.84 -2.11 12.87
CA ALA A 35 5.43 -1.87 13.14
C ALA A 35 4.77 -3.16 13.64
N PHE A 36 4.61 -3.28 14.95
CA PHE A 36 3.98 -4.44 15.57
C PHE A 36 2.49 -4.52 15.24
N GLY A 37 1.99 -5.73 14.98
CA GLY A 37 0.59 -5.98 14.62
C GLY A 37 0.18 -5.57 13.20
N GLN A 38 1.04 -4.87 12.45
CA GLN A 38 0.70 -4.32 11.14
C GLN A 38 1.11 -5.19 9.94
N GLY A 39 1.35 -6.49 10.16
CA GLY A 39 1.78 -7.43 9.11
C GLY A 39 0.81 -7.52 7.92
N SER A 40 -0.49 -7.37 8.17
CA SER A 40 -1.53 -7.37 7.13
C SER A 40 -1.45 -6.18 6.17
N GLN A 41 -0.85 -5.06 6.59
CA GLN A 41 -0.72 -3.83 5.80
C GLN A 41 0.49 -3.84 4.86
N LEU A 42 1.18 -4.99 4.72
CA LEU A 42 2.38 -5.12 3.91
C LEU A 42 2.20 -4.56 2.49
N GLN A 43 1.09 -4.92 1.83
CA GLN A 43 0.82 -4.53 0.45
C GLN A 43 0.61 -3.02 0.32
N ASP A 44 -0.02 -2.40 1.32
CA ASP A 44 -0.32 -0.97 1.34
C ASP A 44 0.98 -0.17 1.50
N PHE A 45 1.83 -0.54 2.46
CA PHE A 45 3.12 0.12 2.68
C PHE A 45 4.11 -0.09 1.53
N GLN A 46 4.08 -1.26 0.87
CA GLN A 46 4.93 -1.52 -0.30
C GLN A 46 4.63 -0.60 -1.48
N GLN A 47 3.36 -0.22 -1.63
CA GLN A 47 2.88 0.58 -2.78
C GLN A 47 2.56 2.03 -2.42
N ALA A 48 2.68 2.40 -1.13
CA ALA A 48 2.38 3.73 -0.67
C ALA A 48 3.25 4.79 -1.36
N THR A 49 2.58 5.82 -1.88
CA THR A 49 3.20 7.06 -2.35
C THR A 49 2.71 8.19 -1.46
N GLY A 50 3.55 9.16 -1.12
CA GLY A 50 3.17 10.23 -0.17
C GLY A 50 3.07 9.78 1.29
N LEU A 51 3.75 8.69 1.67
CA LEU A 51 3.72 8.15 3.03
C LEU A 51 4.40 9.10 4.04
N GLU A 52 3.72 9.32 5.17
CA GLU A 52 4.25 10.01 6.35
C GLU A 52 4.07 9.15 7.60
N LEU A 53 5.05 9.20 8.50
CA LEU A 53 5.10 8.31 9.67
C LEU A 53 5.26 9.08 10.97
N ALA A 54 4.44 8.79 11.96
CA ALA A 54 4.74 9.06 13.36
C ALA A 54 5.57 7.90 13.91
N VAL A 55 6.75 8.20 14.46
CA VAL A 55 7.71 7.19 14.91
C VAL A 55 8.40 7.61 16.20
N THR A 56 8.88 6.63 16.96
CA THR A 56 9.86 6.84 18.03
C THR A 56 11.20 6.21 17.66
N LEU A 57 12.29 6.81 18.11
CA LEU A 57 13.62 6.23 17.95
C LEU A 57 13.81 5.07 18.94
N SER A 58 14.43 3.98 18.48
CA SER A 58 14.78 2.83 19.29
C SER A 58 16.16 2.30 18.91
N VAL A 59 16.80 1.59 19.84
CA VAL A 59 18.09 0.94 19.62
C VAL A 59 17.87 -0.56 19.51
N ASN A 60 18.28 -1.13 18.39
CA ASN A 60 18.28 -2.56 18.17
C ASN A 60 19.65 -3.16 18.54
N HIS A 61 19.65 -4.14 19.43
CA HIS A 61 20.84 -4.93 19.77
C HIS A 61 20.65 -6.36 19.28
N TRP A 62 21.45 -6.78 18.30
CA TRP A 62 21.35 -8.11 17.71
C TRP A 62 22.74 -8.67 17.40
N ASN A 63 23.06 -9.83 17.98
CA ASN A 63 24.33 -10.54 17.77
C ASN A 63 25.59 -9.64 17.91
N GLY A 64 25.64 -8.83 18.97
CA GLY A 64 26.73 -7.89 19.23
C GLY A 64 26.70 -6.60 18.39
N ASN A 65 25.83 -6.50 17.39
CA ASN A 65 25.64 -5.28 16.62
C ASN A 65 24.57 -4.39 17.25
N THR A 66 24.86 -3.09 17.29
CA THR A 66 23.93 -2.06 17.77
C THR A 66 23.58 -1.14 16.61
N SER A 67 22.30 -0.97 16.32
CA SER A 67 21.83 -0.07 15.27
C SER A 67 20.63 0.75 15.72
N LEU A 68 20.48 1.96 15.19
CA LEU A 68 19.25 2.73 15.35
C LEU A 68 18.14 2.14 14.48
N GLN A 69 16.93 2.13 15.00
CA GLN A 69 15.72 1.78 14.26
C GLN A 69 14.57 2.70 14.68
N LEU A 70 13.51 2.73 13.87
CA LEU A 70 12.30 3.47 14.16
C LEU A 70 11.20 2.48 14.57
N MET A 71 10.42 2.83 15.58
CA MET A 71 9.18 2.14 15.93
C MET A 71 8.01 2.94 15.37
N LEU A 72 7.14 2.30 14.60
CA LEU A 72 5.94 2.95 14.09
C LEU A 72 4.95 3.18 15.22
N VAL A 73 4.47 4.41 15.32
CA VAL A 73 3.34 4.81 16.18
C VAL A 73 2.08 4.92 15.34
N ASP A 74 2.19 5.62 14.21
CA ASP A 74 1.08 5.83 13.28
C ASP A 74 1.60 6.16 11.87
N ALA A 75 0.75 5.99 10.85
CA ALA A 75 1.07 6.27 9.46
C ALA A 75 -0.11 6.94 8.76
N ARG A 76 0.20 7.86 7.84
CA ARG A 76 -0.77 8.46 6.93
C ARG A 76 -0.19 8.59 5.55
N VAL A 77 -1.05 8.76 4.56
CA VAL A 77 -0.65 9.08 3.19
C VAL A 77 -1.24 10.42 2.79
N GLU A 78 -0.42 11.27 2.19
CA GLU A 78 -0.84 12.50 1.54
C GLU A 78 -1.07 12.22 0.04
N GLY A 79 -2.31 12.38 -0.41
CA GLY A 79 -2.74 12.14 -1.79
C GLY A 79 -3.44 10.79 -1.99
N VAL A 80 -3.72 10.45 -3.25
CA VAL A 80 -4.47 9.25 -3.62
C VAL A 80 -3.54 8.04 -3.68
N GLN A 81 -3.89 6.95 -2.99
CA GLN A 81 -3.18 5.68 -3.13
C GLN A 81 -3.72 4.88 -4.31
N LEU A 82 -2.82 4.44 -5.20
CA LEU A 82 -3.14 3.52 -6.29
C LEU A 82 -2.46 2.18 -5.97
N LEU A 83 -3.26 1.16 -5.66
CA LEU A 83 -2.75 -0.13 -5.22
C LEU A 83 -3.02 -1.21 -6.26
N ASP A 84 -1.95 -1.82 -6.78
CA ASP A 84 -2.04 -2.95 -7.68
C ASP A 84 -2.17 -4.26 -6.90
N LEU A 85 -3.32 -4.92 -7.03
CA LEU A 85 -3.64 -6.22 -6.44
C LEU A 85 -3.89 -7.29 -7.51
N ARG A 86 -3.45 -7.09 -8.76
CA ARG A 86 -3.69 -8.03 -9.88
C ARG A 86 -3.05 -9.40 -9.67
N SER A 87 -2.04 -9.50 -8.82
CA SER A 87 -1.46 -10.81 -8.45
C SER A 87 -2.52 -11.74 -7.87
N LYS A 88 -2.45 -13.03 -8.23
CA LYS A 88 -3.33 -14.07 -7.67
C LYS A 88 -3.24 -14.18 -6.16
N THR A 89 -2.06 -13.91 -5.59
CA THR A 89 -1.80 -14.00 -4.15
C THR A 89 -2.17 -12.72 -3.39
N ALA A 90 -2.40 -11.61 -4.08
CA ALA A 90 -2.78 -10.35 -3.46
C ALA A 90 -4.24 -10.41 -2.98
N LYS A 91 -4.42 -10.25 -1.67
CA LYS A 91 -5.74 -10.21 -1.03
C LYS A 91 -6.31 -8.80 -1.10
N LEU A 92 -7.58 -8.71 -1.44
CA LEU A 92 -8.33 -7.45 -1.33
C LEU A 92 -8.72 -7.27 0.15
N PRO A 93 -8.63 -6.05 0.71
CA PRO A 93 -9.23 -5.77 2.01
C PRO A 93 -10.74 -6.01 1.99
N GLU A 94 -11.30 -6.44 3.11
CA GLU A 94 -12.73 -6.73 3.21
C GLU A 94 -13.56 -5.44 3.24
N GLY A 95 -14.77 -5.50 2.65
CA GLY A 95 -15.73 -4.40 2.72
C GLY A 95 -15.46 -3.20 1.81
N ILE A 96 -14.48 -3.27 0.90
CA ILE A 96 -14.25 -2.21 -0.08
C ILE A 96 -15.27 -2.32 -1.23
N PRO A 97 -16.11 -1.28 -1.46
CA PRO A 97 -17.09 -1.29 -2.53
C PRO A 97 -16.46 -1.00 -3.90
N THR A 98 -17.12 -1.42 -4.98
CA THR A 98 -16.87 -0.85 -6.31
C THR A 98 -17.51 0.53 -6.45
N ILE A 99 -17.14 1.25 -7.50
CA ILE A 99 -17.69 2.57 -7.79
C ILE A 99 -19.20 2.54 -8.09
N GLU A 100 -19.70 1.41 -8.61
CA GLU A 100 -21.13 1.17 -8.84
C GLU A 100 -21.89 0.80 -7.57
N GLU A 101 -21.24 0.06 -6.67
CA GLU A 101 -21.82 -0.35 -5.38
C GLU A 101 -21.98 0.86 -4.44
N ASP A 102 -20.98 1.75 -4.39
CA ASP A 102 -21.06 3.02 -3.65
C ASP A 102 -20.41 4.18 -4.44
N PRO A 103 -21.23 5.02 -5.10
CA PRO A 103 -20.78 6.19 -5.83
C PRO A 103 -20.18 7.31 -4.95
N ASN A 104 -20.31 7.25 -3.63
CA ASN A 104 -19.78 8.27 -2.72
C ASN A 104 -18.53 7.80 -1.96
N ALA A 105 -18.18 6.52 -2.04
CA ALA A 105 -16.99 5.98 -1.39
C ALA A 105 -15.70 6.66 -1.89
N THR A 106 -14.81 7.00 -0.97
CA THR A 106 -13.47 7.55 -1.28
C THR A 106 -12.42 6.44 -1.41
N VAL A 107 -12.74 5.23 -0.91
CA VAL A 107 -11.93 4.02 -1.05
C VAL A 107 -12.70 3.01 -1.88
N ILE A 108 -12.19 2.65 -3.05
CA ILE A 108 -12.89 1.78 -4.01
C ILE A 108 -12.00 0.67 -4.56
N VAL A 109 -12.63 -0.40 -5.06
CA VAL A 109 -11.98 -1.45 -5.82
C VAL A 109 -12.46 -1.47 -7.28
N ILE A 110 -11.49 -1.53 -8.19
CA ILE A 110 -11.66 -1.81 -9.60
C ILE A 110 -11.42 -3.30 -9.83
N LYS A 111 -12.51 -4.06 -9.95
CA LYS A 111 -12.46 -5.50 -10.23
C LYS A 111 -12.20 -5.77 -11.70
N GLU A 112 -12.81 -5.00 -12.58
CA GLU A 112 -12.72 -5.13 -14.04
C GLU A 112 -12.45 -3.76 -14.65
N LEU A 113 -11.55 -3.69 -15.63
CA LEU A 113 -11.42 -2.49 -16.45
C LEU A 113 -12.47 -2.53 -17.57
N PRO A 114 -13.15 -1.41 -17.86
CA PRO A 114 -14.06 -1.29 -18.97
C PRO A 114 -13.27 -1.36 -20.29
N GLU A 115 -13.98 -1.64 -21.37
CA GLU A 115 -13.40 -1.58 -22.70
C GLU A 115 -13.22 -0.13 -23.21
N SER A 116 -13.96 0.83 -22.64
CA SER A 116 -14.00 2.23 -23.06
C SER A 116 -13.48 3.19 -21.98
N PHE A 117 -12.38 3.88 -22.27
CA PHE A 117 -11.80 4.92 -21.39
C PHE A 117 -12.69 6.16 -21.23
N LYS A 118 -13.60 6.43 -22.18
CA LYS A 118 -14.43 7.64 -22.19
C LYS A 118 -15.45 7.62 -21.05
N ASP A 119 -16.00 6.45 -20.76
CA ASP A 119 -17.02 6.26 -19.71
C ASP A 119 -16.44 6.43 -18.32
N TRP A 120 -15.14 6.12 -18.17
CA TRP A 120 -14.43 6.27 -16.91
C TRP A 120 -14.10 7.70 -16.56
N ARG A 121 -13.78 8.54 -17.54
CA ARG A 121 -13.46 9.93 -17.23
C ARG A 121 -14.57 10.61 -16.44
N HIS A 122 -15.82 10.35 -16.78
CA HIS A 122 -16.98 10.88 -16.04
C HIS A 122 -17.10 10.34 -14.62
N GLN A 123 -16.68 9.11 -14.37
CA GLN A 123 -16.73 8.50 -13.05
C GLN A 123 -15.63 9.01 -12.10
N PHE A 124 -14.52 9.56 -12.63
CA PHE A 124 -13.37 10.03 -11.83
C PHE A 124 -13.17 11.55 -11.85
N ALA A 125 -13.65 12.28 -12.88
CA ALA A 125 -13.24 13.67 -13.15
C ALA A 125 -13.51 14.67 -12.02
N ASP A 126 -14.55 14.46 -11.21
CA ASP A 126 -14.98 15.38 -10.15
C ASP A 126 -14.97 14.73 -8.76
N ARG A 127 -14.23 13.63 -8.60
CA ARG A 127 -14.18 12.86 -7.35
C ARG A 127 -12.79 12.85 -6.72
N THR A 128 -12.78 12.91 -5.40
CA THR A 128 -11.59 12.72 -4.58
C THR A 128 -11.60 11.30 -4.03
N PHE A 129 -10.45 10.62 -4.15
CA PHE A 129 -10.27 9.28 -3.62
C PHE A 129 -9.14 9.28 -2.62
N ASP A 130 -9.28 8.49 -1.56
CA ASP A 130 -8.19 8.21 -0.62
C ASP A 130 -7.37 7.02 -1.15
N ALA A 131 -8.06 5.98 -1.65
CA ALA A 131 -7.41 4.80 -2.22
C ALA A 131 -8.23 4.14 -3.33
N ILE A 132 -7.53 3.64 -4.35
CA ILE A 132 -8.10 2.88 -5.45
C ILE A 132 -7.31 1.57 -5.59
N TYR A 133 -7.99 0.45 -5.36
CA TYR A 133 -7.44 -0.89 -5.47
C TYR A 133 -7.73 -1.48 -6.85
N PHE A 134 -6.70 -1.91 -7.57
CA PHE A 134 -6.83 -2.52 -8.89
C PHE A 134 -6.68 -4.04 -8.79
N LYS A 135 -7.77 -4.79 -8.92
CA LYS A 135 -7.72 -6.25 -9.09
C LYS A 135 -7.68 -6.65 -10.57
N ASN A 136 -8.31 -5.85 -11.43
CA ASN A 136 -8.33 -5.94 -12.90
C ASN A 136 -8.25 -7.39 -13.42
N GLN A 137 -9.31 -8.15 -13.19
CA GLN A 137 -9.47 -9.49 -13.76
C GLN A 137 -9.70 -9.37 -15.26
N ILE A 138 -8.73 -9.84 -16.05
CA ILE A 138 -8.88 -9.92 -17.51
C ILE A 138 -9.84 -11.07 -17.82
N LYS A 139 -11.08 -10.74 -18.21
CA LYS A 139 -12.09 -11.74 -18.64
C LYS A 139 -11.70 -12.45 -19.93
N HIS A 140 -11.13 -11.72 -20.88
CA HIS A 140 -10.69 -12.24 -22.17
C HIS A 140 -9.18 -12.13 -22.26
N PRO A 141 -8.43 -13.22 -22.02
CA PRO A 141 -7.03 -13.20 -22.32
C PRO A 141 -6.87 -13.07 -23.84
N TYR A 142 -6.53 -11.88 -24.33
CA TYR A 142 -6.07 -11.67 -25.69
C TYR A 142 -4.64 -12.24 -25.81
N TYR A 143 -4.47 -13.53 -25.55
CA TYR A 143 -3.28 -14.21 -26.03
C TYR A 143 -3.41 -14.27 -27.54
N LEU A 144 -2.37 -13.82 -28.23
CA LEU A 144 -2.17 -14.16 -29.63
C LEU A 144 -2.13 -15.69 -29.68
N THR A 145 -3.21 -16.32 -30.14
CA THR A 145 -3.17 -17.69 -30.62
C THR A 145 -2.19 -17.71 -31.79
N GLY A 146 -0.96 -18.12 -31.52
CA GLY A 146 -0.08 -18.73 -32.51
C GLY A 146 -0.34 -20.22 -32.53
#